data_AF-A0A397VXC4-F1
#
_entry.id   AF-A0A397VXC4-F1
#
_cell.length_a   1.000
_cell.length_b   1.000
_cell.length_c   1.000
_cell.angle_alpha   90.00
_cell.angle_beta   90.00
_cell.angle_gamma   90.00
#
_symmetry.space_group_name_H-M   'P 1'
#
loop_
_entity.id
_entity.type
_entity.pdbx_description
1 polymer ?
#
loop_
_entity_poly.entity_id
_entity_poly.type
_entity_poly.pdbx_seq_one_letter_code
_entity_poly.pdbx_strand_id
1 'polypeptide(L)'
;MWEILYGKSVSYNQEFGQRLQIEICCNDLRPTIIENKPQCYINLMKKCWEKDPVCRPSATKIREILTEWVNDENILLELTESDELLINVKSTHAQTYPDDLYRSKFISYTTSFTSFYQASELNELNINEKNIN
;
A
#
# COMPACT_ATOMS: atom_id res chain seq x y z
N MET A 1 -3.31 3.48 -6.57
CA MET A 1 -2.08 4.32 -6.73
C MET A 1 -0.86 3.46 -6.98
N TRP A 2 -0.57 2.47 -6.13
CA TRP A 2 0.55 1.53 -6.37
C TRP A 2 0.51 0.85 -7.74
N GLU A 3 -0.61 0.22 -8.06
CA GLU A 3 -0.76 -0.52 -9.32
C GLU A 3 -0.64 0.39 -10.55
N ILE A 4 -1.01 1.67 -10.40
CA ILE A 4 -0.82 2.69 -11.45
C ILE A 4 0.68 2.97 -11.62
N LEU A 5 1.38 3.26 -10.52
CA LEU A 5 2.80 3.63 -10.54
C LEU A 5 3.74 2.52 -11.05
N TYR A 6 3.38 1.26 -10.85
CA TYR A 6 4.24 0.12 -11.24
C TYR A 6 3.64 -0.74 -12.34
N GLY A 7 2.39 -0.48 -12.74
CA GLY A 7 1.67 -1.24 -13.74
C GLY A 7 1.55 -2.74 -13.42
N LYS A 8 1.61 -3.12 -12.14
CA LYS A 8 1.50 -4.50 -11.64
C LYS A 8 0.62 -4.53 -10.40
N SER A 9 -0.17 -5.60 -10.27
CA SER A 9 -0.99 -5.78 -9.09
C SER A 9 -0.14 -6.07 -7.85
N VAL A 10 -0.62 -5.64 -6.68
CA VAL A 10 0.00 -5.99 -5.41
C VAL A 10 -0.38 -7.43 -5.09
N SER A 11 0.52 -8.38 -5.34
CA SER A 11 0.35 -9.74 -4.85
C SER A 11 1.00 -9.89 -3.48
N TYR A 12 0.18 -9.92 -2.43
CA TYR A 12 0.54 -10.59 -1.20
C TYR A 12 0.08 -12.04 -1.36
N ASN A 13 0.96 -12.90 -1.89
CA ASN A 13 0.67 -14.31 -2.12
C ASN A 13 0.14 -14.99 -0.84
N GLN A 14 -0.51 -16.14 -1.04
CA GLN A 14 -1.13 -17.10 -0.09
C GLN A 14 -0.54 -17.26 1.33
N GLU A 15 0.65 -16.77 1.64
CA GLU A 15 1.31 -16.88 2.96
C GLU A 15 0.60 -16.11 4.07
N PHE A 16 0.03 -14.94 3.76
CA PHE A 16 -0.59 -14.12 4.80
C PHE A 16 -2.05 -14.48 5.07
N GLY A 17 -2.78 -15.02 4.09
CA GLY A 17 -4.17 -15.46 4.26
C GLY A 17 -5.02 -14.51 5.12
N GLN A 18 -5.51 -14.99 6.27
CA GLN A 18 -6.29 -14.21 7.23
C GLN A 18 -5.47 -13.24 8.11
N ARG A 19 -4.14 -13.38 8.14
CA ARG A 19 -3.21 -12.53 8.91
C ARG A 19 -2.77 -11.27 8.18
N LEU A 20 -3.11 -11.11 6.90
CA LEU A 20 -2.74 -9.93 6.10
C LEU A 20 -3.14 -8.61 6.78
N GLN A 21 -4.32 -8.58 7.41
CA GLN A 21 -4.78 -7.40 8.16
C GLN A 21 -3.88 -7.06 9.36
N ILE A 22 -3.30 -8.06 10.05
CA ILE A 22 -2.39 -7.84 11.18
C ILE A 22 -1.10 -7.23 10.66
N GLU A 23 -0.56 -7.78 9.56
CA GLU A 23 0.66 -7.25 8.97
C GLU A 23 0.48 -5.81 8.51
N ILE A 24 -0.65 -5.47 7.87
CA ILE A 24 -0.93 -4.11 7.41
C ILE A 24 -1.15 -3.13 8.58
N CYS A 25 -1.96 -3.51 9.58
CA CYS A 25 -2.39 -2.59 10.64
C CYS A 25 -1.40 -2.51 11.82
N CYS A 26 -0.79 -3.63 12.19
CA CYS A 26 0.13 -3.71 13.34
C CYS A 26 1.59 -3.56 12.91
N ASN A 27 2.00 -4.28 11.86
CA ASN A 27 3.40 -4.36 11.44
C ASN A 27 3.76 -3.40 10.30
N ASP A 28 2.82 -2.52 9.93
CA ASP A 28 2.96 -1.51 8.88
C ASP A 28 3.40 -2.06 7.51
N LEU A 29 2.95 -3.28 7.17
CA LEU A 29 3.19 -3.86 5.87
C LEU A 29 2.61 -2.95 4.77
N ARG A 30 3.46 -2.51 3.84
CA ARG A 30 3.12 -1.73 2.66
C ARG A 30 3.80 -2.30 1.42
N PRO A 31 3.29 -2.02 0.20
CA PRO A 31 3.96 -2.44 -1.03
C PRO A 31 5.38 -1.87 -1.12
N THR A 32 6.33 -2.68 -1.62
CA THR A 32 7.76 -2.32 -1.72
C THR A 32 8.03 -1.25 -2.76
N ILE A 33 8.41 -0.05 -2.32
CA ILE A 33 8.82 1.08 -3.16
C ILE A 33 10.12 0.76 -3.90
N ILE A 34 10.05 0.69 -5.23
CA ILE A 34 11.22 0.58 -6.09
C ILE A 34 11.70 2.01 -6.39
N GLU A 35 13.00 2.23 -6.24
CA GLU A 35 13.70 3.48 -6.54
C GLU A 35 13.55 3.88 -8.02
N ASN A 36 13.89 5.13 -8.36
CA ASN A 36 13.75 5.72 -9.70
C ASN A 36 12.29 5.93 -10.17
N LYS A 37 11.37 6.10 -9.21
CA LYS A 37 10.00 6.56 -9.48
C LYS A 37 9.79 8.01 -9.05
N PRO A 38 8.88 8.75 -9.71
CA PRO A 38 8.66 10.16 -9.43
C PRO A 38 8.34 10.40 -7.98
N GLN A 39 9.16 11.22 -7.32
CA GLN A 39 9.11 11.35 -5.86
C GLN A 39 7.79 12.01 -5.41
N CYS A 40 7.25 12.90 -6.23
CA CYS A 40 5.95 13.53 -6.04
C CYS A 40 4.82 12.48 -5.91
N TYR A 41 4.79 11.48 -6.80
CA TYR A 41 3.81 10.40 -6.78
C TYR A 41 4.03 9.46 -5.59
N ILE A 42 5.29 9.08 -5.31
CA ILE A 42 5.64 8.26 -4.14
C ILE A 42 5.13 8.93 -2.86
N ASN A 43 5.37 10.23 -2.70
CA ASN A 43 4.98 10.97 -1.51
C ASN A 43 3.46 11.04 -1.36
N LEU A 44 2.72 11.29 -2.44
CA LEU A 44 1.26 11.29 -2.40
C LEU A 44 0.71 9.90 -2.05
N MET A 45 1.23 8.86 -2.69
CA MET A 45 0.86 7.47 -2.42
C MET A 45 1.15 7.08 -0.98
N LYS A 46 2.28 7.52 -0.41
CA LYS A 46 2.60 7.31 1.01
C LYS A 46 1.58 7.95 1.93
N LYS A 47 1.22 9.20 1.67
CA LYS A 47 0.18 9.91 2.45
C LYS A 47 -1.17 9.18 2.42
N CYS A 48 -1.54 8.58 1.28
CA CYS A 48 -2.81 7.86 1.14
C CYS A 48 -2.94 6.61 2.02
N TRP A 49 -1.82 6.00 2.44
CA TRP A 49 -1.83 4.79 3.28
C TRP A 49 -1.18 5.01 4.65
N GLU A 50 -1.15 6.26 5.12
CA GLU A 50 -0.74 6.61 6.48
C GLU A 50 -1.51 5.81 7.53
N LYS A 51 -0.80 5.42 8.60
CA LYS A 51 -1.39 4.60 9.66
C LYS A 51 -2.54 5.34 10.34
N ASP A 52 -2.33 6.61 10.66
CA ASP A 52 -3.36 7.51 11.17
C ASP A 52 -4.32 7.94 10.04
N PRO A 53 -5.62 7.59 10.10
CA PRO A 53 -6.60 8.00 9.11
C PRO A 53 -6.72 9.52 8.95
N VAL A 54 -6.44 10.31 10.00
CA VAL A 54 -6.53 11.78 9.97
C VAL A 54 -5.44 12.39 9.09
N CYS A 55 -4.29 11.73 8.98
CA CYS A 55 -3.18 12.15 8.13
C CYS A 55 -3.41 11.83 6.64
N ARG A 56 -4.42 11.03 6.31
CA ARG A 56 -4.72 10.67 4.93
C ARG A 56 -5.39 11.83 4.20
N PRO A 57 -4.99 12.13 2.95
CA PRO A 57 -5.66 13.15 2.17
C PRO A 57 -7.08 12.70 1.80
N SER A 58 -8.01 13.64 1.79
CA SER A 58 -9.35 13.40 1.26
C SER A 58 -9.30 13.18 -0.25
N ALA A 59 -10.31 12.52 -0.81
CA ALA A 59 -10.44 12.37 -2.27
C ALA A 59 -10.42 13.73 -2.99
N THR A 60 -11.05 14.75 -2.41
CA THR A 60 -11.00 16.14 -2.91
C THR A 60 -9.56 16.65 -2.96
N LYS A 61 -8.78 16.46 -1.89
CA LYS A 61 -7.39 16.92 -1.85
C LYS A 61 -6.49 16.19 -2.84
N ILE A 62 -6.70 14.88 -2.99
CA ILE A 62 -5.99 14.08 -4.01
C ILE A 62 -6.28 14.64 -5.41
N ARG A 63 -7.56 14.92 -5.73
CA ARG A 63 -7.94 15.50 -7.03
C ARG A 63 -7.28 16.84 -7.29
N GLU A 64 -7.25 17.72 -6.29
CA GLU A 64 -6.57 19.03 -6.38
C GLU A 64 -5.10 18.86 -6.72
N ILE A 65 -4.38 18.00 -5.97
CA ILE A 65 -2.96 17.72 -6.21
C ILE A 65 -2.72 17.19 -7.63
N LEU A 66 -3.54 16.24 -8.08
CA LEU A 66 -3.40 15.69 -9.43
C LEU A 66 -3.70 16.74 -10.51
N THR A 67 -4.63 17.66 -10.24
CA THR A 67 -4.96 18.76 -11.17
C THR A 67 -3.83 19.78 -11.22
N GLU A 68 -3.18 20.07 -10.09
CA GLU A 68 -1.97 20.90 -10.04
C GLU A 68 -0.86 20.28 -10.88
N TRP A 69 -0.61 18.96 -10.76
CA TRP A 69 0.41 18.26 -11.53
C TRP A 69 0.17 18.27 -13.04
N VAL A 70 -1.09 18.15 -13.49
CA VAL A 70 -1.43 18.24 -14.92
C VAL A 70 -1.10 19.61 -15.49
N ASN A 71 -1.11 20.66 -14.67
CA ASN A 71 -0.79 22.03 -15.08
C ASN A 71 0.69 22.40 -14.82
N ASP A 72 1.49 21.51 -14.26
CA ASP A 72 2.92 21.70 -14.03
C ASP A 72 3.72 20.87 -15.05
N GLU A 73 4.28 21.55 -16.04
CA GLU A 73 5.03 20.90 -17.12
C GLU A 73 6.21 20.05 -16.63
N ASN A 74 6.89 20.46 -15.56
CA ASN A 74 8.05 19.73 -15.04
C ASN A 74 7.63 18.42 -14.38
N ILE A 75 6.57 18.47 -13.56
CA ILE A 75 6.03 17.27 -12.90
C ILE A 75 5.44 16.33 -13.95
N LEU A 76 4.72 16.88 -14.94
CA LEU A 76 4.15 16.08 -16.01
C LEU A 76 5.25 15.36 -16.82
N LEU A 77 6.33 16.06 -17.18
CA LEU A 77 7.50 15.47 -17.82
C LEU A 77 8.10 14.31 -17.00
N GLU A 78 8.41 14.55 -15.71
CA GLU A 78 8.96 13.52 -14.81
C GLU A 78 8.08 12.26 -14.73
N LEU A 79 6.75 12.46 -14.66
CA LEU A 79 5.78 11.36 -14.64
C LEU A 79 5.78 10.59 -15.97
N THR A 80 5.77 11.29 -17.11
CA THR A 80 5.75 10.65 -18.44
C THR A 80 7.02 9.86 -18.73
N GLU A 81 8.19 10.40 -18.40
CA GLU A 81 9.48 9.71 -18.58
C GLU A 81 9.52 8.40 -17.77
N SER A 82 8.97 8.42 -16.55
CA SER A 82 8.92 7.21 -15.72
C SER A 82 7.97 6.13 -16.26
N ASP A 83 6.91 6.54 -16.96
CA ASP A 83 5.97 5.63 -17.60
C ASP A 83 6.56 4.98 -18.87
N GLU A 84 7.29 5.74 -19.70
CA GLU A 84 7.99 5.20 -20.86
C GLU A 84 9.01 4.11 -20.47
N LEU A 85 9.74 4.32 -19.35
CA LEU A 85 10.64 3.31 -18.80
C LEU A 85 9.92 2.01 -18.43
N LEU A 86 8.67 2.08 -17.93
CA LEU A 86 7.88 0.87 -17.64
C LEU A 86 7.47 0.11 -18.89
N ILE A 87 7.10 0.82 -19.96
CA ILE A 87 6.70 0.20 -21.23
C ILE A 87 7.87 -0.59 -21.83
N ASN A 88 9.07 0.00 -21.82
CA ASN A 88 10.28 -0.65 -22.32
C ASN A 88 10.64 -1.91 -21.53
N VAL A 89 10.47 -1.90 -20.21
CA VAL A 89 10.69 -3.09 -19.35
C VAL A 89 9.61 -4.17 -19.56
N LYS A 90 8.36 -3.78 -19.83
CA LYS A 90 7.28 -4.75 -20.11
C LYS A 90 7.41 -5.41 -21.48
N SER A 91 7.90 -4.69 -22.49
CA SER A 91 8.14 -5.23 -23.84
C SER A 91 9.17 -6.36 -23.87
N THR A 92 10.07 -6.45 -22.89
CA THR A 92 11.08 -7.52 -22.79
C THR A 92 10.61 -8.73 -21.97
N HIS A 93 9.51 -8.59 -21.21
CA HIS A 93 9.00 -9.62 -20.30
C HIS A 93 7.46 -9.71 -20.32
N ALA A 94 6.86 -9.91 -21.48
CA ALA A 94 5.42 -10.12 -21.60
C ALA A 94 4.99 -11.42 -20.90
N GLN A 95 4.66 -11.35 -19.60
CA GLN A 95 3.95 -12.39 -18.88
C GLN A 95 2.45 -12.05 -18.91
N THR A 96 1.69 -12.87 -19.65
CA THR A 96 0.23 -12.85 -19.66
C THR A 96 -0.27 -13.37 -18.31
N TYR A 97 -0.87 -12.51 -17.49
CA TYR A 97 -1.44 -12.92 -16.21
C TYR A 97 -2.89 -13.43 -16.39
N PRO A 98 -3.28 -14.55 -15.75
CA PRO A 98 -4.66 -15.05 -15.81
C PRO A 98 -5.65 -14.10 -15.12
N ASP A 99 -6.83 -13.92 -15.73
CA ASP A 99 -7.94 -13.05 -15.27
C ASP A 99 -8.43 -13.37 -13.83
N ASP A 100 -8.19 -14.59 -13.34
CA ASP A 100 -8.66 -15.07 -12.04
C ASP A 100 -8.03 -14.35 -10.83
N LEU A 101 -6.94 -13.59 -11.04
CA LEU A 101 -6.27 -12.80 -10.00
C LEU A 101 -7.01 -11.49 -9.65
N TYR A 102 -7.85 -10.96 -10.54
CA TYR A 102 -8.55 -9.69 -10.33
C TYR A 102 -9.96 -9.84 -9.74
N ARG A 103 -10.40 -11.07 -9.45
CA ARG A 103 -11.72 -11.29 -8.86
C ARG A 103 -11.72 -10.92 -7.39
N SER A 104 -12.55 -9.95 -7.02
CA SER A 104 -12.83 -9.64 -5.61
C SER A 104 -13.30 -10.91 -4.88
N LYS A 105 -12.58 -11.28 -3.81
CA LYS A 105 -12.95 -12.39 -2.92
C LYS A 105 -13.58 -11.81 -1.65
N PHE A 106 -14.69 -12.39 -1.21
CA PHE A 106 -15.35 -12.00 0.03
C PHE A 106 -14.40 -12.25 1.20
N ILE A 107 -14.04 -11.20 1.93
CA ILE A 107 -13.31 -11.32 3.20
C ILE A 107 -14.37 -11.64 4.24
N SER A 108 -14.41 -12.89 4.71
CA SER A 108 -15.28 -13.25 5.82
C SER A 108 -14.86 -12.47 7.08
N TYR A 109 -15.85 -11.91 7.78
CA TYR A 109 -15.62 -11.24 9.05
C TYR A 109 -15.13 -12.27 10.06
N THR A 110 -13.82 -12.28 10.38
CA THR A 110 -13.27 -13.23 11.36
C THR A 110 -13.30 -12.61 12.75
N THR A 111 -14.07 -13.21 13.66
CA THR A 111 -14.07 -12.91 15.11
C THR A 111 -12.71 -13.17 15.77
N SER A 112 -11.75 -13.75 15.05
CA SER A 112 -10.37 -13.97 15.52
C SER A 112 -9.62 -12.65 15.77
N PHE A 113 -9.97 -11.55 15.09
CA PHE A 113 -9.26 -10.28 15.26
C PHE A 113 -9.42 -9.70 16.68
N THR A 114 -10.62 -9.80 17.25
CA THR A 114 -10.88 -9.38 18.64
C THR A 114 -10.14 -10.23 19.67
N SER A 115 -10.03 -11.54 19.45
CA SER A 115 -9.33 -12.43 20.39
C SER A 115 -7.80 -12.29 20.36
N PHE A 116 -7.21 -12.02 19.18
CA PHE A 116 -5.76 -11.82 19.07
C PHE A 116 -5.31 -10.47 19.62
N TYR A 117 -6.04 -9.38 19.33
CA TYR A 117 -5.74 -8.06 19.92
C TYR A 117 -5.87 -8.07 21.45
N GLN A 118 -6.91 -8.73 21.99
CA GLN A 118 -7.04 -8.92 23.43
C GLN A 118 -5.88 -9.74 24.02
N ALA A 119 -5.39 -10.76 23.31
CA ALA A 119 -4.25 -11.55 23.76
C ALA A 119 -2.91 -10.79 23.70
N SER A 120 -2.71 -9.89 22.73
CA SER A 120 -1.49 -9.07 22.64
C SER A 120 -1.44 -7.96 23.69
N GLU A 121 -2.55 -7.26 23.95
CA GLU A 121 -2.63 -6.26 25.02
C GLU A 121 -2.38 -6.87 26.41
N LEU A 122 -2.90 -8.08 26.65
CA LEU A 122 -2.62 -8.83 27.88
C LEU A 122 -1.15 -9.20 28.02
N ASN A 123 -0.44 -9.50 26.93
CA ASN A 123 1.00 -9.78 26.97
C ASN A 123 1.84 -8.52 27.25
N GLU A 124 1.47 -7.36 26.70
CA GLU A 124 2.18 -6.10 26.98
C GLU A 124 2.01 -5.65 28.44
N LEU A 125 0.83 -5.84 29.04
CA LEU A 125 0.60 -5.58 30.46
C LEU A 125 1.41 -6.51 31.38
N ASN A 126 1.54 -7.78 31.01
CA ASN A 126 2.25 -8.79 31.81
C ASN A 126 3.78 -8.66 31.77
N ILE A 127 4.33 -7.94 30.78
CA ILE A 127 5.75 -7.59 30.70
C ILE A 127 6.08 -6.38 31.58
N ASN A 128 5.12 -5.47 31.79
CA ASN A 128 5.31 -4.27 32.62
C ASN A 128 5.17 -4.55 34.12
N GLU A 129 4.37 -5.53 34.55
CA GLU A 129 4.26 -5.90 35.97
C GLU A 129 5.44 -6.73 36.52
N LYS A 130 6.29 -7.30 35.65
CA LYS A 130 7.45 -8.10 36.07
C LYS A 130 8.74 -7.31 36.35
N ASN A 131 8.72 -5.98 36.17
CA ASN A 131 9.90 -5.12 36.37
C ASN A 131 9.80 -4.18 37.59
N ILE A 132 8.89 -4.44 38.53
CA ILE A 132 8.83 -3.75 39.82
C ILE A 132 8.92 -4.80 40.92
N ASN A 133 10.13 -5.18 41.31
CA ASN A 133 10.50 -5.71 42.63
C ASN A 133 12.02 -5.64 42.79
#